data_AF-A0A7C1QTC6-F1
#
_entry.id   AF-A0A7C1QTC6-F1
#
_cell.length_a   1.000
_cell.length_b   1.000
_cell.length_c   1.000
_cell.angle_alpha   90.00
_cell.angle_beta   90.00
_cell.angle_gamma   90.00
#
_symmetry.space_group_name_H-M   'P 1'
#
loop_
_entity.id
_entity.type
_entity.pdbx_description
1 polymer ?
#
loop_
_entity_poly.entity_id
_entity_poly.type
_entity_poly.pdbx_seq_one_letter_code
_entity_poly.pdbx_strand_id
1 'polypeptide(L)' 'MALKEEMNSKINKIISKWKNTKSKKMFGGYGYYLNGNMIAGIHGKNYVLRLGENMTRTAIKLPIFKNFRVSGKIRIG' A
#
# COMPACT_ATOMS: atom_id res chain seq x y z
N MET A 1 -6.86 15.98 6.00
CA MET A 1 -6.38 14.85 6.83
C MET A 1 -7.33 13.64 6.81
N ALA A 2 -8.65 13.85 6.96
CA ALA A 2 -9.67 12.80 7.13
C ALA A 2 -9.57 11.58 6.20
N LEU A 3 -9.51 11.78 4.87
CA LEU A 3 -9.55 10.66 3.92
C LEU A 3 -8.46 9.59 4.15
N LYS A 4 -7.23 10.01 4.43
CA LYS A 4 -6.11 9.06 4.64
C LYS A 4 -6.26 8.32 5.96
N GLU A 5 -6.86 8.95 6.96
CA GLU A 5 -7.11 8.34 8.27
C GLU A 5 -8.25 7.33 8.20
N GLU A 6 -9.30 7.62 7.43
CA GLU A 6 -10.37 6.68 7.13
C GLU A 6 -9.85 5.47 6.35
N MET A 7 -9.05 5.70 5.30
CA MET A 7 -8.39 4.64 4.54
C MET A 7 -7.48 3.79 5.44
N ASN A 8 -6.76 4.43 6.35
CA ASN A 8 -5.90 3.75 7.31
C ASN A 8 -6.69 2.91 8.31
N SER A 9 -7.81 3.42 8.82
CA SER A 9 -8.70 2.70 9.73
C SER A 9 -9.27 1.45 9.07
N LYS A 10 -9.67 1.54 7.78
CA LYS A 10 -10.15 0.39 7.01
C LYS A 10 -9.10 -0.72 6.89
N ILE A 11 -7.85 -0.37 6.55
CA ILE A 11 -6.78 -1.38 6.46
C ILE A 11 -6.43 -1.93 7.84
N ASN A 12 -6.31 -1.09 8.87
CA ASN A 12 -6.00 -1.54 10.24
C ASN A 12 -7.02 -2.56 10.76
N LYS A 13 -8.32 -2.40 10.45
CA LYS A 13 -9.35 -3.39 10.82
C LYS A 13 -9.15 -4.76 10.17
N ILE A 14 -8.52 -4.81 9.00
CA ILE A 14 -8.24 -6.06 8.28
C ILE A 14 -6.96 -6.68 8.83
N ILE A 15 -5.88 -5.89 8.91
CA ILE A 15 -4.56 -6.40 9.31
C ILE A 15 -4.45 -6.69 10.80
N SER A 16 -5.27 -6.08 11.66
CA SER A 16 -5.28 -6.36 13.11
C SER A 16 -5.63 -7.81 13.45
N LYS A 17 -6.28 -8.51 12.52
CA LYS A 17 -6.59 -9.95 12.65
C LYS A 17 -5.38 -10.84 12.36
N TRP A 18 -4.31 -10.30 11.79
CA TRP A 18 -3.12 -11.04 11.38
C TRP A 18 -2.01 -10.85 12.41
N LYS A 19 -1.27 -11.94 12.69
CA LYS A 19 -0.11 -11.86 13.61
C LYS A 19 1.06 -11.17 12.91
N ASN A 20 1.86 -10.45 13.70
CA ASN A 20 3.12 -9.84 13.27
C ASN A 20 2.98 -8.80 12.13
N THR A 21 1.91 -8.01 12.17
CA THR A 21 1.69 -6.88 11.28
C THR A 21 2.21 -5.58 11.89
N LYS A 22 2.78 -4.71 11.05
CA LYS A 22 3.22 -3.35 11.44
C LYS A 22 2.69 -2.33 10.44
N SER A 23 2.24 -1.18 10.92
CA SER A 23 1.92 -0.02 10.09
C SER A 23 2.93 1.10 10.33
N LYS A 24 3.33 1.79 9.26
CA LYS A 24 4.30 2.88 9.32
C LYS A 24 3.81 4.04 8.45
N LYS A 25 3.79 5.25 9.01
CA LYS A 25 3.50 6.47 8.24
C LYS A 25 4.74 6.83 7.42
N MET A 26 4.60 6.91 6.09
CA MET A 26 5.72 7.15 5.19
C MET A 26 5.26 7.83 3.90
N PHE A 27 6.11 8.69 3.31
CA PHE A 27 5.86 9.34 2.01
C PHE A 27 4.50 10.05 1.89
N GLY A 28 4.07 10.71 2.97
CA GLY A 28 2.77 11.40 3.01
C GLY A 28 1.55 10.47 3.04
N GLY A 29 1.73 9.18 3.32
CA GLY A 29 0.68 8.18 3.49
C GLY A 29 1.06 7.12 4.53
N TYR A 30 0.68 5.87 4.29
CA TYR A 30 0.90 4.74 5.19
C TYR A 30 1.44 3.54 4.41
N GLY A 31 2.27 2.72 5.05
CA GLY A 31 2.65 1.40 4.54
C GLY A 31 2.43 0.35 5.61
N TYR A 32 1.99 -0.83 5.16
CA TYR A 32 1.61 -1.94 5.99
C TYR A 32 2.50 -3.13 5.67
N TYR A 33 3.01 -3.75 6.72
CA TYR A 33 3.97 -4.84 6.67
C TYR A 33 3.42 -6.05 7.40
N LEU A 34 3.66 -7.22 6.85
CA LEU A 34 3.42 -8.51 7.47
C LEU A 34 4.74 -9.26 7.50
N ASN A 35 5.22 -9.67 8.68
CA ASN A 35 6.53 -10.31 8.83
C ASN A 35 7.68 -9.50 8.18
N GLY A 36 7.62 -8.17 8.28
CA GLY A 36 8.61 -7.28 7.66
C GLY A 36 8.46 -7.07 6.14
N ASN A 37 7.56 -7.80 5.47
CA ASN A 37 7.28 -7.64 4.05
C ASN A 37 6.12 -6.67 3.83
N MET A 38 6.32 -5.66 2.97
CA MET A 38 5.24 -4.73 2.62
C MET A 38 4.13 -5.47 1.88
N ILE A 39 2.89 -5.36 2.37
CA ILE A 39 1.70 -5.98 1.79
C ILE A 39 0.77 -4.95 1.13
N ALA A 40 0.72 -3.75 1.70
CA ALA A 40 -0.14 -2.67 1.24
C ALA A 40 0.44 -1.30 1.61
N GLY A 41 -0.11 -0.25 1.01
CA GLY A 41 0.17 1.13 1.34
C GLY A 41 -0.92 2.08 0.87
N ILE A 42 -0.79 3.34 1.26
CA ILE A 42 -1.66 4.45 0.88
C ILE A 42 -0.76 5.51 0.27
N HIS A 43 -1.04 5.89 -0.98
CA HIS A 43 -0.33 6.95 -1.68
C HIS A 43 -1.32 7.93 -2.32
N GLY A 44 -1.29 9.18 -1.85
CA GLY A 44 -2.28 10.19 -2.26
C GLY A 44 -3.70 9.79 -1.83
N LYS A 45 -4.56 9.50 -2.82
CA LYS A 45 -5.94 9.01 -2.64
C LYS A 45 -6.10 7.54 -3.06
N ASN A 46 -5.01 6.84 -3.38
CA ASN A 46 -5.03 5.47 -3.89
C ASN A 46 -4.46 4.49 -2.86
N TYR A 47 -4.94 3.25 -2.90
CA TYR A 47 -4.29 2.13 -2.25
C TYR A 47 -3.20 1.56 -3.16
N VAL A 48 -2.12 1.11 -2.55
CA VAL A 48 -1.05 0.35 -3.18
C VAL A 48 -1.12 -1.04 -2.59
N LEU A 49 -1.22 -2.07 -3.42
CA LEU A 49 -1.29 -3.46 -2.97
C LEU A 49 -0.11 -4.21 -3.56
N ARG A 50 0.55 -5.05 -2.75
CA ARG A 50 1.57 -5.97 -3.25
C ARG A 50 0.87 -7.27 -3.63
N LEU A 51 0.79 -7.52 -4.92
CA LEU A 51 0.19 -8.73 -5.49
C LEU A 51 1.30 -9.66 -5.97
N GLY A 52 1.02 -10.97 -5.92
CA GLY A 52 1.86 -11.96 -6.62
C GLY A 52 1.81 -11.75 -8.13
N GLU A 53 2.76 -12.33 -8.87
CA GLU A 53 2.89 -12.11 -10.31
C GLU A 53 1.62 -12.46 -11.09
N ASN A 54 1.02 -13.63 -10.81
CA ASN A 54 -0.21 -14.09 -11.48
C ASN A 54 -1.39 -13.13 -11.24
N MET A 55 -1.56 -12.68 -10.00
CA MET A 55 -2.60 -11.73 -9.63
C MET A 55 -2.37 -10.37 -10.27
N THR A 56 -1.11 -9.93 -10.36
CA THR A 56 -0.74 -8.66 -11.02
C THR A 56 -1.08 -8.69 -12.51
N ARG A 57 -0.75 -9.78 -13.21
CA ARG A 57 -1.06 -9.96 -14.64
C ARG A 57 -2.55 -9.89 -14.95
N THR A 58 -3.38 -10.32 -14.01
CA THR A 58 -4.85 -10.28 -14.16
C THR A 58 -5.40 -8.93 -13.72
N ALA A 59 -4.94 -8.39 -12.60
CA ALA A 59 -5.42 -7.13 -12.04
C ALA A 59 -5.15 -5.95 -12.98
N ILE A 60 -3.97 -5.90 -13.62
CA ILE A 60 -3.61 -4.80 -14.54
C ILE A 60 -4.51 -4.71 -15.78
N LYS A 61 -5.24 -5.79 -16.12
CA LYS A 61 -6.22 -5.79 -17.22
C LYS A 61 -7.51 -5.07 -16.85
N LEU A 62 -7.78 -4.88 -15.55
CA LEU A 62 -8.97 -4.19 -15.08
C LEU A 62 -8.69 -2.68 -15.00
N PRO A 63 -9.62 -1.82 -15.47
CA PRO A 63 -9.41 -0.37 -15.58
C PRO A 63 -9.23 0.34 -14.23
N ILE A 64 -9.62 -0.31 -13.13
CA ILE A 64 -9.49 0.23 -11.76
C ILE A 64 -8.10 0.05 -11.16
N PHE A 65 -7.25 -0.80 -11.75
CA PHE A 65 -5.88 -1.00 -11.30
C PHE A 65 -4.89 -0.33 -12.26
N LYS A 66 -3.79 0.15 -11.69
CA LYS A 66 -2.67 0.70 -12.44
C LYS A 66 -1.37 0.31 -11.79
N ASN A 67 -0.32 0.15 -12.59
CA ASN A 67 1.01 -0.11 -12.05
C ASN A 67 1.43 1.04 -11.15
N PHE A 68 1.81 0.68 -9.92
CA PHE A 68 2.35 1.63 -8.97
C PHE A 68 3.84 1.78 -9.21
N ARG A 69 4.26 2.95 -9.71
CA ARG A 69 5.67 3.33 -9.81
C ARG A 69 5.93 4.50 -8.88
N VAL A 70 6.80 4.31 -7.89
CA VAL A 70 7.30 5.42 -7.08
C VAL A 70 8.29 6.21 -7.92
N SER A 71 7.85 7.35 -8.44
CA SER A 71 8.76 8.34 -9.02
C SER A 71 9.42 9.12 -7.89
N GLY A 72 10.52 8.59 -7.35
CA GLY A 72 11.43 9.38 -6.51
C GLY A 72 12.46 10.09 -7.40
N LYS A 73 12.74 11.38 -7.16
CA LYS A 73 14.00 11.98 -7.64
C LYS A 73 15.13 11.14 -7.02
N ILE A 74 15.99 10.55 -7.86
CA ILE A 74 17.27 10.01 -7.40
C ILE A 74 18.02 11.20 -6.79
N ARG A 75 18.17 11.22 -5.46
CA ARG A 75 19.15 12.08 -4.82
C ARG A 75 20.48 11.36 -4.96
N ILE A 76 21.17 11.63 -6.07
CA ILE A 76 22.61 11.47 -6.14
C ILE A 76 23.18 12.46 -5.12
N GLY A 77 23.72 11.93 -4.03
CA GLY A 77 24.57 12.67 -3.09
C GLY A 77 26.00 12.60 -3.55
#